data_AF-A0A5S4UL72-F1
#
_entry.id   AF-A0A5S4UL72-F1
#
_cell.length_a   1.000
_cell.length_b   1.000
_cell.length_c   1.000
_cell.angle_alpha   90.00
_cell.angle_beta   90.00
_cell.angle_gamma   90.00
#
_symmetry.space_group_name_H-M   'P 1'
#
loop_
_entity.id
_entity.type
_entity.pdbx_description
1 polymer ?
#
loop_
_entity_poly.entity_id
_entity_poly.type
_entity_poly.pdbx_seq_one_letter_code
_entity_poly.pdbx_strand_id
1 'polypeptide(L)' 'MNRRKKIKDIYDKRMKQANLKVNPKKAKPKYISKAERAKVEAQAAEENSLSDTTLADSADAITTEEPT' A
#
# COMPACT_ATOMS: atom_id res chain seq x y z
N MET A 1 13.26 13.59 34.34
CA MET A 1 12.75 14.41 33.23
C MET A 1 11.79 15.44 33.78
N ASN A 2 12.10 16.73 33.65
CA ASN A 2 11.18 17.78 34.07
C ASN A 2 9.84 17.66 33.33
N ARG A 3 8.74 17.93 34.03
CA ARG A 3 7.36 17.83 33.50
C ARG A 3 7.21 18.57 32.16
N ARG A 4 7.86 19.72 32.02
CA ARG A 4 7.95 20.50 30.78
C ARG A 4 8.53 19.70 29.61
N LYS A 5 9.65 18.99 29.82
CA LYS A 5 10.28 18.14 28.81
C LYS A 5 9.38 16.94 28.45
N LYS A 6 8.71 16.34 29.44
CA LYS A 6 7.76 15.23 29.19
C LYS A 6 6.58 15.65 28.32
N ILE A 7 6.01 16.81 28.58
CA ILE A 7 4.88 17.35 27.80
C ILE A 7 5.32 17.61 26.35
N LYS A 8 6.49 18.24 26.16
CA LYS A 8 7.06 18.49 24.83
C LYS A 8 7.30 17.19 24.06
N ASP A 9 7.93 16.21 24.69
CA ASP A 9 8.23 14.92 24.04
C ASP A 9 6.95 14.18 23.59
N ILE A 10 5.88 14.24 24.40
CA ILE A 10 4.58 13.64 24.05
C ILE A 10 3.91 14.41 22.90
N TYR A 11 3.93 15.74 22.95
CA TYR A 11 3.37 16.60 21.91
C TYR A 11 4.05 16.34 20.56
N ASP A 12 5.38 16.37 20.53
CA ASP A 12 6.17 16.18 19.31
C ASP A 12 5.92 14.80 18.69
N LYS A 13 5.78 13.74 19.51
CA LYS A 13 5.43 12.40 19.04
C LYS A 13 4.05 12.35 18.40
N ARG A 14 3.04 12.96 19.04
CA ARG A 14 1.66 13.00 18.52
C ARG A 14 1.56 13.80 17.23
N MET A 15 2.23 14.95 17.16
CA MET A 15 2.28 15.78 15.95
C MET A 15 2.92 15.03 14.76
N LYS A 16 4.03 14.32 15.01
CA LYS A 16 4.67 13.49 13.97
C LYS A 16 3.75 12.37 13.46
N GLN A 17 3.01 11.73 14.36
CA GLN A 17 2.05 10.68 13.98
C GLN A 17 0.86 11.25 13.20
N ALA A 18 0.33 12.41 13.60
CA ALA A 18 -0.76 13.08 12.90
C ALA A 18 -0.33 13.50 11.48
N ASN A 19 0.83 14.13 11.34
CA ASN A 19 1.38 14.52 10.04
C ASN A 19 1.63 13.33 9.11
N LEU A 20 1.99 12.17 9.66
CA LEU A 20 2.19 10.94 8.87
C LEU A 20 0.87 10.36 8.36
N LYS A 21 -0.23 10.56 9.10
CA LYS A 21 -1.58 10.15 8.71
C LYS A 21 -2.19 11.07 7.66
N VAL A 22 -2.02 12.39 7.81
CA VAL A 22 -2.56 13.41 6.90
C VAL A 22 -1.78 13.46 5.58
N ASN A 23 -0.45 13.36 5.64
CA ASN A 23 0.42 13.28 4.47
C ASN A 23 1.05 11.89 4.40
N PRO A 24 0.35 10.88 3.83
CA PRO A 24 0.97 9.59 3.61
C PRO A 24 2.22 9.82 2.75
N LYS A 25 3.40 9.48 3.28
CA LYS A 25 4.68 9.52 2.54
C LYS A 25 4.66 8.70 1.23
N LYS A 26 3.57 7.96 0.99
CA LYS A 26 3.23 7.18 -0.20
C LYS A 26 3.08 8.01 -1.48
N ALA A 27 2.96 9.33 -1.44
CA ALA A 27 2.92 10.14 -2.66
C ALA A 27 4.21 10.01 -3.50
N LYS A 28 5.31 9.56 -2.89
CA LYS A 28 6.53 9.17 -3.60
C LYS A 28 6.97 7.80 -3.11
N PRO A 29 7.25 6.83 -3.99
CA PRO A 29 7.84 5.56 -3.57
C PRO A 29 9.15 5.85 -2.84
N LYS A 30 9.38 5.11 -1.75
CA LYS A 30 10.62 5.25 -0.97
C LYS A 30 11.79 4.97 -1.91
N TYR A 31 12.75 5.90 -1.98
CA TYR A 31 13.93 5.72 -2.81
C TYR A 31 14.70 4.51 -2.28
N ILE A 32 14.70 3.45 -3.07
CA ILE A 32 15.45 2.21 -2.85
C ILE A 32 16.59 2.16 -3.88
N SER A 33 17.69 1.51 -3.52
CA SER A 33 18.82 1.35 -4.44
C SER A 33 18.41 0.56 -5.70
N LYS A 34 19.16 0.69 -6.80
CA LYS A 34 18.89 -0.08 -8.05
C LYS A 34 18.81 -1.60 -7.78
N ALA A 35 19.64 -2.10 -6.87
CA ALA A 35 19.67 -3.51 -6.48
C ALA A 35 18.40 -3.93 -5.70
N GLU A 36 17.91 -3.08 -4.80
CA GLU A 36 16.68 -3.36 -4.05
C GLU A 36 15.44 -3.27 -4.92
N ARG A 37 15.43 -2.37 -5.93
CA ARG A 37 14.32 -2.26 -6.88
C ARG A 37 14.14 -3.53 -7.71
N ALA A 38 15.23 -4.11 -8.18
CA ALA A 38 15.20 -5.38 -8.90
C ALA A 38 14.68 -6.54 -8.03
N LYS A 39 15.05 -6.58 -6.74
CA LYS A 39 14.56 -7.59 -5.79
C LYS A 39 13.07 -7.46 -5.53
N VAL A 40 12.58 -6.24 -5.35
CA VAL A 40 11.16 -5.96 -5.11
C VAL A 40 10.32 -6.22 -6.38
N GLU A 41 10.85 -5.91 -7.57
CA GLU A 41 10.16 -6.19 -8.84
C GLU A 41 10.10 -7.68 -9.15
N ALA A 42 11.16 -8.45 -8.86
CA ALA A 42 11.14 -9.90 -8.96
C ALA A 42 10.12 -10.54 -8.01
N GLN A 43 10.08 -10.10 -6.74
CA GLN A 43 9.08 -10.57 -5.78
C GLN A 43 7.65 -10.15 -6.15
N ALA A 44 7.46 -8.93 -6.64
CA ALA A 44 6.15 -8.46 -7.09
C ALA A 44 5.67 -9.20 -8.35
N ALA A 45 6.58 -9.58 -9.26
CA ALA A 45 6.24 -10.40 -10.43
C ALA A 45 5.83 -11.84 -10.03
N GLU A 46 6.51 -12.43 -9.05
CA GLU A 46 6.14 -13.74 -8.49
C GLU A 46 4.76 -13.69 -7.82
N GLU A 47 4.48 -12.67 -7.01
CA GLU A 47 3.18 -12.50 -6.36
C GLU A 47 2.04 -12.21 -7.35
N ASN A 48 2.29 -11.41 -8.40
CA ASN A 48 1.27 -11.08 -9.41
C ASN A 48 0.94 -12.25 -10.35
N SER A 49 1.88 -13.19 -10.55
CA SER A 49 1.64 -14.42 -11.32
C SER A 49 0.81 -15.47 -10.55
N LEU A 50 0.82 -15.41 -9.22
CA LEU A 50 -0.02 -16.26 -8.36
C LEU A 50 -1.48 -15.75 -8.27
N SER A 51 -1.72 -14.45 -8.46
CA SER A 51 -3.09 -13.89 -8.42
C SER A 51 -3.88 -14.10 -9.72
N ASP A 52 -3.22 -14.25 -10.87
CA ASP A 52 -3.90 -14.32 -12.18
C ASP A 52 -4.51 -15.71 -12.51
N THR A 53 -4.16 -16.76 -11.76
CA THR A 53 -4.64 -18.13 -12.01
C THR A 53 -5.98 -18.47 -11.34
N THR A 54 -6.60 -17.54 -10.60
CA THR A 54 -7.82 -17.81 -9.80
C THR A 54 -9.12 -17.22 -10.35
N LEU A 55 -9.09 -16.50 -11.49
CA LEU A 55 -10.27 -15.81 -12.05
C LEU A 55 -10.78 -16.40 -13.37
N ALA A 56 -10.22 -17.52 -13.85
CA ALA A 56 -10.55 -18.11 -15.15
C ALA A 56 -11.55 -19.30 -15.11
N ASP A 57 -12.33 -19.48 -14.03
CA ASP A 57 -13.30 -20.59 -13.90
C ASP A 57 -14.73 -20.12 -13.52
N SER A 58 -15.21 -19.02 -14.11
CA SER A 58 -16.63 -18.62 -13.97
C SER A 58 -17.16 -17.89 -15.21
N ALA A 59 -16.83 -18.43 -16.40
CA ALA A 59 -17.47 -18.02 -17.64
C ALA A 59 -18.42 -19.13 -18.09
N ASP A 60 -19.53 -19.33 -17.37
CA ASP A 60 -20.69 -19.98 -17.98
C ASP A 60 -22.01 -19.41 -17.42
N ALA A 61 -22.94 -19.21 -18.36
CA ALA A 61 -24.30 -18.69 -18.21
C ALA A 61 -24.49 -17.22 -17.77
N ILE A 62 -24.87 -16.35 -18.72
CA ILE A 62 -26.21 -15.71 -18.71
C ILE A 62 -26.56 -15.21 -20.12
N THR A 63 -27.79 -15.56 -20.46
CA THR A 63 -28.49 -15.63 -21.73
C THR A 63 -28.83 -14.26 -22.32
N THR A 64 -28.78 -14.19 -23.65
CA THR A 64 -29.44 -13.23 -24.55
C THR A 64 -30.94 -13.10 -24.27
N GLU A 65 -31.51 -11.87 -24.29
CA GLU A 65 -32.53 -11.42 -25.27
C GLU A 65 -33.05 -9.98 -24.97
N GLU A 66 -33.57 -9.35 -26.02
CA GLU A 66 -33.68 -7.91 -26.38
C GLU A 66 -34.61 -6.98 -25.57
N PRO A 67 -34.45 -5.64 -25.73
CA PRO A 67 -35.38 -4.62 -25.25
C PRO A 67 -36.49 -4.27 -26.27
N THR A 68 -37.74 -4.14 -25.80
CA THR A 68 -38.81 -3.35 -26.43
C THR A 68 -39.45 -2.43 -25.42
#